data_AF-A0A2N6NSG7-F1
#
_entry.id   AF-A0A2N6NSG7-F1
#
_cell.length_a   1.000
_cell.length_b   1.000
_cell.length_c   1.000
_cell.angle_alpha   90.00
_cell.angle_beta   90.00
_cell.angle_gamma   90.00
#
_symmetry.space_group_name_H-M   'P 1'
#
loop_
_entity.id
_entity.type
_entity.pdbx_description
1 polymer ?
#
loop_
_entity_poly.entity_id
_entity_poly.type
_entity_poly.pdbx_seq_one_letter_code
_entity_poly.pdbx_strand_id
1 'polypeptide(L)'
;MKHVMLMELTGGKLFLSPIGEHPQKIVDIGTGTAGDAYPSASVLGIDLTPIQPLWVPPNVEFIVDDCERDWLLENVDFAHFRFMAMILKDVPLVMQHAYE
;
A
#
# COMPACT_ATOMS: atom_id res chain seq x y z
N MET A 1 -10.51 11.83 -8.30
CA MET A 1 -9.72 12.89 -8.99
C MET A 1 -8.21 12.71 -8.78
N LYS A 2 -7.69 12.64 -7.55
CA LYS A 2 -6.24 12.46 -7.27
C LYS A 2 -5.60 11.23 -7.95
N HIS A 3 -6.26 10.07 -7.89
CA HIS A 3 -5.78 8.84 -8.55
C HIS A 3 -5.59 9.02 -10.06
N VAL A 4 -6.65 9.46 -10.77
CA VAL A 4 -6.65 9.66 -12.23
C VAL A 4 -5.57 10.66 -12.65
N MET A 5 -5.43 11.78 -11.92
CA MET A 5 -4.39 12.77 -12.20
C MET A 5 -2.98 12.17 -12.13
N LEU A 6 -2.70 11.31 -11.14
CA LEU A 6 -1.40 10.66 -11.03
C LEU A 6 -1.17 9.67 -12.19
N MET A 7 -2.19 8.92 -12.59
CA MET A 7 -2.09 8.01 -13.72
C MET A 7 -1.74 8.76 -15.01
N GLU A 8 -2.39 9.91 -15.28
CA GLU A 8 -2.03 10.75 -16.44
C GLU A 8 -0.59 11.26 -16.37
N LEU A 9 -0.15 11.76 -15.20
CA LEU A 9 1.21 12.29 -15.02
C LEU A 9 2.30 11.22 -15.12
N THR A 10 1.98 9.96 -14.83
CA THR A 10 2.94 8.85 -14.80
C THR A 10 2.86 7.95 -16.03
N GLY A 11 2.05 8.31 -17.04
CA GLY A 11 1.85 7.49 -18.23
C GLY A 11 1.18 6.15 -17.92
N GLY A 12 0.25 6.14 -16.96
CA GLY A 12 -0.53 4.97 -16.56
C GLY A 12 0.15 4.06 -15.53
N LYS A 13 1.25 4.49 -14.91
CA LYS A 13 1.94 3.67 -13.90
C LYS A 13 1.36 3.90 -12.50
N LEU A 14 1.07 2.81 -11.78
CA LEU A 14 0.60 2.92 -10.39
C LEU A 14 1.70 3.45 -9.46
N PHE A 15 2.96 3.07 -9.69
CA PHE A 15 4.10 3.52 -8.90
C PHE A 15 5.36 3.57 -9.77
N LEU A 16 6.40 4.25 -9.27
CA LEU A 16 7.71 4.38 -9.93
C LEU A 16 8.80 3.52 -9.28
N SER A 17 8.46 2.75 -8.24
CA SER A 17 9.39 1.87 -7.53
C SER A 17 10.01 0.84 -8.47
N PRO A 18 11.33 0.59 -8.43
CA PRO A 18 12.00 -0.42 -9.23
C PRO A 18 11.88 -1.83 -8.62
N ILE A 19 10.71 -2.18 -8.08
CA ILE A 19 10.50 -3.42 -7.31
C ILE A 19 10.47 -4.70 -8.17
N GLY A 20 10.46 -4.54 -9.50
CA GLY A 20 10.40 -5.65 -10.44
C GLY A 20 8.99 -6.26 -10.57
N GLU A 21 8.94 -7.47 -11.10
CA GLU A 21 7.69 -8.12 -11.51
C GLU A 21 7.15 -9.13 -10.49
N HIS A 22 7.96 -9.50 -9.49
CA HIS A 22 7.67 -10.63 -8.59
C HIS A 22 7.80 -10.32 -7.08
N PRO A 23 7.37 -9.15 -6.56
CA PRO A 23 7.19 -9.03 -5.11
C PRO A 23 6.19 -10.08 -4.61
N GLN A 24 6.42 -10.62 -3.42
CA GLN A 24 5.58 -11.65 -2.80
C GLN A 24 4.83 -11.12 -1.58
N LYS A 25 5.39 -10.14 -0.88
CA LYS A 25 4.79 -9.55 0.34
C LYS A 25 4.66 -8.04 0.19
N ILE A 26 3.43 -7.55 0.07
CA ILE A 26 3.11 -6.15 -0.16
C ILE A 26 2.25 -5.62 0.97
N VAL A 27 2.52 -4.40 1.41
CA VAL A 27 1.64 -3.64 2.29
C VAL A 27 1.19 -2.35 1.59
N ASP A 28 -0.12 -2.09 1.56
CA ASP A 28 -0.72 -0.88 0.98
C ASP A 28 -1.35 -0.02 2.08
N ILE A 29 -0.70 1.09 2.40
CA ILE A 29 -1.10 1.98 3.50
C ILE A 29 -1.97 3.12 2.94
N GLY A 30 -3.14 3.33 3.55
CA GLY A 30 -4.16 4.23 3.00
C GLY A 30 -4.84 3.68 1.75
N THR A 31 -4.75 2.35 1.62
CA THR A 31 -5.55 1.43 0.80
C THR A 31 -6.07 2.01 -0.52
N GLY A 32 -5.19 1.99 -1.52
CA GLY A 32 -5.49 2.30 -2.91
C GLY A 32 -5.66 1.05 -3.77
N THR A 33 -5.38 1.19 -5.07
CA THR A 33 -5.51 0.13 -6.10
C THR A 33 -4.26 -0.75 -6.25
N ALA A 34 -3.34 -0.76 -5.28
CA ALA A 34 -2.03 -1.39 -5.47
C ALA A 34 -2.09 -2.93 -5.50
N GLY A 35 -3.11 -3.54 -4.87
CA GLY A 35 -3.24 -5.00 -4.78
C GLY A 35 -3.51 -5.70 -6.12
N ASP A 36 -4.08 -5.00 -7.09
CA ASP A 36 -4.44 -5.58 -8.40
C ASP A 36 -3.22 -5.80 -9.31
N ALA A 37 -2.09 -5.13 -9.02
CA ALA A 37 -0.91 -5.14 -9.88
C ALA A 37 -0.13 -6.46 -9.84
N TYR A 38 -0.23 -7.21 -8.73
CA TYR A 38 0.56 -8.42 -8.49
C TYR A 38 -0.31 -9.58 -7.99
N PRO A 39 -1.00 -10.31 -8.89
CA PRO A 39 -1.89 -11.41 -8.51
C PRO A 39 -1.22 -12.56 -7.75
N SER A 40 0.11 -12.68 -7.84
CA SER A 40 0.89 -13.69 -7.11
C SER A 40 1.34 -13.24 -5.72
N ALA A 41 1.30 -11.94 -5.44
CA ALA A 41 1.72 -11.39 -4.16
C ALA A 41 0.60 -11.48 -3.12
N SER A 42 0.95 -11.72 -1.86
CA SER A 42 0.07 -11.44 -0.74
C SER A 42 0.10 -9.95 -0.45
N VAL A 43 -1.07 -9.33 -0.41
CA VAL A 43 -1.24 -7.88 -0.22
C VAL A 43 -2.06 -7.64 1.03
N LEU A 44 -1.49 -6.91 1.98
CA LEU A 44 -2.22 -6.43 3.16
C LEU A 44 -2.48 -4.93 3.04
N GLY A 45 -3.74 -4.56 2.97
CA GLY A 45 -4.16 -3.17 3.08
C GLY A 45 -4.37 -2.75 4.53
N ILE A 46 -3.87 -1.58 4.92
CA ILE A 46 -4.05 -1.00 6.25
C ILE A 46 -4.74 0.36 6.13
N ASP A 47 -5.87 0.53 6.82
CA ASP A 47 -6.59 1.79 6.92
C ASP A 47 -7.16 1.98 8.33
N LEU A 48 -7.38 3.22 8.75
CA LEU A 48 -8.04 3.52 10.03
C LEU A 48 -9.54 3.23 9.99
N THR A 49 -10.11 3.03 8.80
CA THR A 49 -11.55 2.86 8.60
C THR A 49 -11.86 1.73 7.62
N PRO A 50 -12.98 1.01 7.79
CA PRO A 50 -13.38 -0.07 6.88
C PRO A 50 -14.05 0.49 5.61
N ILE A 51 -13.31 1.24 4.79
CA ILE A 51 -13.81 1.88 3.56
C ILE A 51 -13.69 1.01 2.31
N GLN A 52 -13.19 -0.21 2.48
CA GLN A 52 -12.84 -1.10 1.39
C GLN A 52 -14.05 -1.82 0.78
N PRO A 53 -14.00 -2.19 -0.51
CA PRO A 53 -15.09 -2.89 -1.16
C PRO A 53 -15.31 -4.28 -0.55
N LEU A 54 -16.55 -4.76 -0.60
CA LEU A 54 -16.92 -6.10 -0.13
C LEU A 54 -16.27 -7.22 -0.94
N TRP A 55 -15.93 -6.93 -2.20
CA TRP A 55 -15.29 -7.89 -3.09
C TRP A 55 -13.89 -7.39 -3.42
N VAL A 56 -12.91 -8.23 -3.10
CA VAL A 56 -11.49 -7.99 -3.28
C VAL A 56 -10.86 -9.23 -3.90
N PRO A 57 -9.71 -9.12 -4.59
CA PRO A 57 -9.00 -10.28 -5.10
C PRO A 57 -8.62 -11.25 -3.96
N PRO A 58 -8.49 -12.57 -4.24
CA PRO A 58 -8.21 -13.57 -3.21
C PRO A 58 -6.83 -13.43 -2.54
N ASN A 59 -5.94 -12.66 -3.15
CA ASN A 59 -4.60 -12.38 -2.64
C ASN A 59 -4.51 -11.06 -1.85
N VAL A 60 -5.65 -10.39 -1.62
CA VAL A 60 -5.73 -9.11 -0.94
C VAL A 60 -6.55 -9.26 0.34
N GLU A 61 -5.96 -8.86 1.46
CA GLU A 61 -6.62 -8.77 2.76
C GLU A 61 -6.57 -7.33 3.28
N PHE A 62 -7.51 -6.97 4.14
CA PHE A 62 -7.57 -5.64 4.74
C PHE A 62 -7.72 -5.75 6.25
N ILE A 63 -6.98 -4.91 6.96
CA ILE A 63 -7.13 -4.72 8.40
C ILE A 63 -7.43 -3.26 8.71
N VAL A 64 -8.25 -3.07 9.73
CA VAL A 64 -8.46 -1.75 10.33
C VAL A 64 -7.41 -1.57 11.41
N ASP A 65 -6.37 -0.80 11.12
CA ASP A 65 -5.26 -0.56 12.05
C ASP A 65 -4.58 0.78 11.80
N ASP A 66 -3.81 1.24 12.78
CA ASP A 66 -3.02 2.46 12.73
C ASP A 66 -1.60 2.15 12.25
N CYS A 67 -1.27 2.58 11.02
CA CYS A 67 0.05 2.35 10.43
C CYS A 67 1.20 3.08 11.13
N GLU A 68 0.91 4.00 12.06
CA GLU A 68 1.92 4.63 12.94
C GLU A 68 2.31 3.74 14.13
N ARG A 69 1.72 2.56 14.26
CA ARG A 69 2.14 1.51 15.21
C ARG A 69 2.95 0.43 14.48
N ASP A 70 3.51 -0.49 15.28
CA ASP A 70 4.23 -1.66 14.77
C ASP A 70 3.37 -2.42 13.76
N TRP A 71 3.94 -2.70 12.59
CA TRP A 71 3.24 -3.43 11.54
C TRP A 71 3.16 -4.92 11.85
N LEU A 72 2.03 -5.54 11.53
CA LEU A 72 1.88 -7.00 11.64
C LEU A 72 2.74 -7.78 10.62
N LEU A 73 3.28 -7.08 9.63
CA LEU A 73 4.14 -7.63 8.59
C LEU A 73 5.56 -7.10 8.73
N GLU A 74 6.50 -8.03 8.87
CA GLU A 74 7.94 -7.77 8.75
C GLU A 74 8.45 -8.19 7.36
N ASN A 75 9.62 -7.70 6.94
CA ASN A 75 10.31 -8.09 5.71
C ASN A 75 9.40 -7.98 4.48
N VAL A 76 8.72 -6.85 4.31
CA VAL A 76 7.90 -6.59 3.12
C VAL A 76 8.81 -6.33 1.91
N ASP A 77 8.45 -6.89 0.76
CA ASP A 77 9.14 -6.57 -0.50
C ASP A 77 8.77 -5.15 -0.94
N PHE A 78 7.52 -4.76 -0.70
CA PHE A 78 7.01 -3.47 -1.13
C PHE A 78 6.04 -2.86 -0.13
N ALA A 79 6.40 -1.69 0.38
CA ALA A 79 5.48 -0.81 1.08
C ALA A 79 5.03 0.31 0.13
N HIS A 80 3.72 0.34 -0.17
CA HIS A 80 3.13 1.36 -1.02
C HIS A 80 2.41 2.40 -0.16
N PHE A 81 2.79 3.67 -0.38
CA PHE A 81 2.18 4.83 0.24
C PHE A 81 1.85 5.84 -0.85
N ARG A 82 0.59 6.25 -0.96
CA ARG A 82 0.19 7.28 -1.91
C ARG A 82 -0.66 8.35 -1.24
N PHE A 83 -0.19 9.60 -1.32
CA PHE A 83 -0.81 10.73 -0.62
C PHE A 83 -0.88 10.58 0.92
N MET A 84 -0.05 9.71 1.51
CA MET A 84 -0.04 9.49 2.96
C MET A 84 0.82 10.50 3.73
N ALA A 85 1.91 10.98 3.13
CA ALA A 85 2.85 11.89 3.82
C ALA A 85 2.22 13.19 4.35
N MET A 86 1.05 13.58 3.82
CA MET A 86 0.32 14.77 4.25
C MET A 86 -0.67 14.54 5.40
N ILE A 87 -0.93 13.28 5.78
CA ILE A 87 -1.88 12.91 6.84
C ILE A 87 -1.23 12.18 8.01
N LEU A 88 -0.06 11.56 7.79
CA LEU A 88 0.74 10.94 8.84
C LEU A 88 1.29 12.02 9.79
N LYS A 89 1.32 11.72 11.09
CA LYS A 89 1.93 12.60 12.10
C LYS A 89 3.44 12.39 12.16
N ASP A 90 3.89 11.14 12.00
CA ASP A 90 5.30 10.74 12.01
C ASP A 90 5.65 9.93 10.75
N VAL A 91 5.93 10.64 9.65
CA VAL A 91 6.37 10.02 8.40
C VAL A 91 7.68 9.21 8.57
N PRO A 92 8.73 9.71 9.27
CA PRO A 92 9.93 8.93 9.51
C PRO A 92 9.69 7.58 10.18
N LEU A 93 8.84 7.53 11.21
CA LEU A 93 8.49 6.28 11.90
C LEU A 93 7.86 5.26 10.93
N VAL A 94 6.85 5.70 10.18
CA VAL A 94 6.16 4.84 9.22
C VAL A 94 7.07 4.35 8.10
N MET A 95 8.01 5.20 7.65
CA MET A 95 9.03 4.80 6.69
C MET A 95 9.99 3.78 7.29
N GLN A 96 10.32 3.88 8.58
CA GLN A 96 11.18 2.91 9.26
C GLN A 96 10.55 1.51 9.29
N HIS A 97 9.25 1.40 9.56
CA HIS A 97 8.55 0.10 9.52
C HIS A 97 8.67 -0.59 8.15
N ALA A 98 8.79 0.17 7.05
CA ALA A 98 8.99 -0.40 5.72
C ALA A 98 10.39 -1.00 5.50
N TYR A 99 11.34 -0.75 6.39
CA TYR A 99 12.71 -1.29 6.36
C TYR A 99 12.93 -2.44 7.36
N GLU A 100 11.92 -2.77 8.16
CA GLU A 100 11.91 -3.89 9.12
C GLU A 100 11.41 -5.18 8.45
#